data_AF-A0A6L5G239-F1
#
_entry.id   AF-A0A6L5G239-F1
#
_cell.length_a   1.000
_cell.length_b   1.000
_cell.length_c   1.000
_cell.angle_alpha   90.00
_cell.angle_beta   90.00
_cell.angle_gamma   90.00
#
_symmetry.space_group_name_H-M   'P 1'
#
loop_
_entity.id
_entity.type
_entity.pdbx_description
1 polymer ?
#
loop_
_entity_poly.entity_id
_entity_poly.type
_entity_poly.pdbx_seq_one_letter_code
_entity_poly.pdbx_strand_id
1 'polypeptide(L)' 'GLAGTLVPFLLYVWAIGHVVPERAAIAATLEPALAGLVAFIWLDEALSAMQVAGGVLVLVAVVTLQVRRKARIAPEP' A
#
# COMPACT_ATOMS: atom_id res chain seq x y z
N GLY A 1 13.02 4.88 15.41
CA GLY A 1 13.75 3.85 16.17
C GLY A 1 14.19 2.73 15.25
N LEU A 2 15.16 1.90 15.63
CA LEU A 2 15.72 0.85 14.75
C LEU A 2 14.66 -0.03 14.08
N ALA A 3 13.67 -0.52 14.84
CA ALA A 3 12.61 -1.39 14.32
C ALA A 3 11.54 -0.65 13.49
N GLY A 4 11.20 0.60 13.82
CA GLY A 4 10.12 1.34 13.17
C GLY A 4 10.54 2.19 11.97
N THR A 5 11.84 2.50 11.82
CA THR A 5 12.33 3.32 10.71
C THR A 5 13.48 2.68 9.94
N LEU A 6 14.54 2.22 10.61
CA LEU A 6 15.72 1.71 9.90
C LEU A 6 15.45 0.38 9.18
N VAL A 7 14.82 -0.58 9.87
CA VAL A 7 14.52 -1.89 9.30
C VAL A 7 13.57 -1.78 8.08
N PRO A 8 12.41 -1.08 8.16
CA PRO A 8 11.54 -0.90 7.01
C PRO A 8 12.23 -0.19 5.84
N PHE A 9 13.07 0.81 6.13
CA PHE A 9 13.80 1.54 5.09
C PHE A 9 14.81 0.65 4.34
N LEU A 10 15.57 -0.17 5.07
CA LEU A 10 16.51 -1.12 4.44
C LEU A 10 15.77 -2.18 3.61
N LEU A 11 14.66 -2.70 4.12
CA LEU A 11 13.80 -3.62 3.37
C LEU A 11 13.24 -2.98 2.09
N TYR A 12 12.84 -1.71 2.16
CA TYR A 12 12.37 -0.95 1.00
C TYR A 12 13.46 -0.81 -0.07
N VAL A 13 14.66 -0.37 0.33
CA VAL A 13 15.80 -0.23 -0.60
C VAL A 13 16.18 -1.57 -1.22
N TRP A 14 16.18 -2.65 -0.43
CA TRP A 14 16.42 -4.00 -0.95
C TRP A 14 15.34 -4.46 -1.92
N ALA A 15 14.07 -4.14 -1.66
CA ALA A 15 12.94 -4.53 -2.50
C ALA A 15 12.96 -3.84 -3.88
N ILE A 16 13.51 -2.62 -4.00
CA ILE A 16 13.64 -1.92 -5.29
C ILE A 16 14.43 -2.77 -6.32
N GLY A 17 15.43 -3.53 -5.87
CA GLY A 17 16.23 -4.40 -6.75
C GLY A 17 15.51 -5.69 -7.18
N HIS A 18 14.39 -6.03 -6.54
CA HIS A 18 13.69 -7.32 -6.73
C HIS A 18 12.26 -7.17 -7.23
N VAL A 19 11.68 -5.97 -7.15
CA VAL A 19 10.28 -5.70 -7.45
C VAL A 19 10.19 -4.68 -8.57
N VAL A 20 9.37 -4.96 -9.58
CA VAL A 20 9.08 -4.03 -10.69
C VAL A 20 8.56 -2.69 -10.10
N PRO A 21 9.08 -1.53 -10.52
CA PRO A 21 8.79 -0.24 -9.90
C PRO A 21 7.30 0.05 -9.69
N GLU A 22 6.42 -0.31 -10.63
CA GLU A 22 4.98 -0.10 -10.45
C GLU A 22 4.38 -0.92 -9.29
N ARG A 23 4.86 -2.14 -9.03
CA ARG A 23 4.38 -2.93 -7.89
C ARG A 23 4.81 -2.32 -6.56
N ALA A 24 6.03 -1.80 -6.49
CA ALA A 24 6.53 -1.10 -5.32
C ALA A 24 5.73 0.19 -5.06
N ALA A 25 5.42 0.95 -6.11
CA ALA A 25 4.59 2.14 -6.01
C ALA A 25 3.17 1.83 -5.50
N ILE A 26 2.52 0.77 -6.00
CA ILE A 26 1.20 0.35 -5.52
C ILE A 26 1.26 -0.14 -4.05
N ALA A 27 2.31 -0.84 -3.65
CA ALA A 27 2.49 -1.24 -2.26
C ALA A 27 2.65 -0.02 -1.34
N ALA A 28 3.41 0.99 -1.77
CA ALA A 28 3.57 2.23 -1.02
C ALA A 28 2.25 3.01 -0.88
N THR A 29 1.38 3.03 -1.91
CA THR A 29 0.08 3.70 -1.80
C THR A 29 -0.91 2.94 -0.91
N LEU A 30 -0.73 1.65 -0.67
CA LEU A 30 -1.52 0.88 0.30
C LEU A 30 -1.11 1.12 1.76
N GLU A 31 0.12 1.56 2.00
CA GLU A 31 0.68 1.75 3.34
C GLU A 31 -0.24 2.60 4.25
N PRO A 32 -0.76 3.77 3.83
CA PRO A 32 -1.57 4.61 4.71
C PRO A 32 -2.88 3.92 5.14
N ALA A 33 -3.50 3.15 4.25
CA ALA A 33 -4.73 2.42 4.56
C ALA A 33 -4.47 1.26 5.54
N LEU A 34 -3.37 0.53 5.34
CA LEU A 34 -2.96 -0.55 6.24
C LEU A 34 -2.53 0.00 7.60
N ALA A 35 -1.77 1.10 7.63
CA ALA A 35 -1.37 1.77 8.86
C ALA A 35 -2.59 2.22 9.68
N GLY A 36 -3.57 2.86 9.03
CA GLY A 36 -4.83 3.24 9.69
C GLY A 36 -5.62 2.04 10.23
N LEU A 37 -5.67 0.92 9.47
CA LEU A 37 -6.33 -0.30 9.91
C LEU A 37 -5.63 -0.95 11.12
N VAL A 38 -4.29 -1.01 11.08
CA VAL A 38 -3.49 -1.54 12.19
C VAL A 38 -3.64 -0.68 13.43
N ALA A 39 -3.63 0.65 13.28
CA ALA A 39 -3.85 1.57 14.39
C ALA A 39 -5.24 1.37 15.02
N PHE A 40 -6.29 1.24 14.20
CA PHE A 40 -7.65 0.95 14.69
C PHE A 40 -7.71 -0.37 15.48
N ILE A 41 -7.15 -1.46 14.94
CA ILE A 41 -7.25 -2.79 15.57
C ILE A 41 -6.36 -2.92 16.82
N TRP A 42 -5.15 -2.36 16.79
CA TRP A 42 -4.12 -2.65 17.77
C TRP A 42 -3.96 -1.55 18.83
N LEU A 43 -4.24 -0.30 18.46
CA LEU A 43 -4.14 0.87 19.35
C LEU A 43 -5.51 1.35 19.82
N ASP A 44 -6.60 0.72 19.37
CA ASP A 44 -7.99 1.14 19.62
C ASP A 44 -8.26 2.60 19.19
N GLU A 45 -7.54 3.05 18.15
CA GLU A 45 -7.60 4.43 17.68
C GLU A 45 -8.90 4.66 16.88
N ALA A 46 -9.73 5.61 17.31
CA ALA A 46 -10.96 5.95 16.61
C ALA A 46 -10.66 6.67 15.28
N LEU A 47 -11.01 6.02 14.17
CA LEU A 47 -10.87 6.63 12.84
C LEU A 47 -11.95 7.68 12.61
N SER A 48 -11.52 8.90 12.29
CA SER A 48 -12.42 9.96 11.84
C SER A 48 -13.08 9.62 10.50
N ALA A 49 -14.23 10.22 10.22
CA ALA A 49 -14.92 10.05 8.93
C ALA A 49 -14.01 10.39 7.73
N MET A 50 -13.10 11.37 7.89
CA MET A 50 -12.16 11.77 6.86
C MET A 50 -11.08 10.69 6.61
N GLN A 51 -10.56 10.06 7.68
CA GLN A 51 -9.60 8.95 7.55
C GLN A 51 -10.25 7.74 6.86
N VAL A 52 -11.49 7.41 7.20
CA VAL A 52 -12.25 6.34 6.55
C VAL A 52 -12.45 6.65 5.06
N ALA A 53 -12.88 7.87 4.73
CA ALA A 53 -13.07 8.29 3.35
C ALA A 53 -11.76 8.23 2.54
N GLY A 54 -10.65 8.71 3.11
CA GLY A 54 -9.32 8.62 2.50
C GLY A 54 -8.86 7.17 2.30
N GLY A 55 -9.08 6.29 3.29
CA GLY A 55 -8.76 4.87 3.20
C GLY A 55 -9.54 4.16 2.09
N VAL A 56 -10.84 4.42 1.98
CA VAL A 56 -11.68 3.90 0.88
C VAL A 56 -11.16 4.38 -0.48
N LEU A 57 -10.83 5.67 -0.60
CA LEU A 57 -10.30 6.24 -1.84
C LEU A 57 -8.99 5.56 -2.28
N VAL A 58 -8.08 5.33 -1.33
CA VAL A 58 -6.82 4.60 -1.57
C VAL A 58 -7.09 3.18 -2.07
N LEU A 59 -7.98 2.44 -1.41
CA LEU A 59 -8.34 1.07 -1.81
C LEU A 59 -8.91 1.02 -3.23
N VAL A 60 -9.82 1.94 -3.57
CA VAL A 60 -10.41 2.05 -4.92
C VAL A 60 -9.33 2.33 -5.96
N ALA A 61 -8.42 3.27 -5.69
CA ALA A 61 -7.33 3.59 -6.59
C ALA A 61 -6.43 2.38 -6.84
N VAL A 62 -6.05 1.66 -5.79
CA VAL A 62 -5.19 0.47 -5.88
C VAL A 62 -5.87 -0.65 -6.67
N VAL A 63 -7.13 -0.98 -6.38
CA VAL A 63 -7.87 -2.00 -7.13
C VAL A 63 -7.94 -1.63 -8.61
N THR A 64 -8.22 -0.36 -8.93
CA THR A 64 -8.28 0.11 -10.32
C THR A 64 -6.93 -0.03 -11.03
N LEU A 65 -5.83 0.35 -10.37
CA LEU A 65 -4.48 0.22 -10.91
C LEU A 65 -4.09 -1.25 -11.13
N GLN A 66 -4.42 -2.14 -10.19
CA GLN A 66 -4.12 -3.57 -10.30
C GLN A 66 -4.93 -4.26 -11.40
N VAL A 67 -6.22 -3.93 -11.55
CA VAL A 67 -7.08 -4.48 -12.60
C VAL A 67 -6.60 -4.07 -13.99
N ARG A 68 -6.33 -2.78 -14.20
CA ARG A 68 -5.79 -2.28 -15.49
C ARG A 68 -4.48 -2.95 -15.86
N ARG A 69 -3.61 -3.22 -14.86
CA ARG A 69 -2.36 -3.94 -15.07
C ARG A 69 -2.59 -5.39 -15.48
N LYS A 70 -3.49 -6.12 -14.82
CA LYS A 70 -3.81 -7.51 -15.19
C LYS A 70 -4.29 -7.60 -16.64
N ALA A 71 -5.13 -6.66 -17.07
CA ALA A 71 -5.60 -6.57 -18.45
C ALA A 71 -4.47 -6.31 -19.46
N ARG A 72 -3.46 -5.50 -19.11
CA ARG A 72 -2.31 -5.19 -19.98
C ARG A 72 -1.31 -6.35 -20.11
N ILE A 73 -1.32 -7.32 -19.20
CA ILE A 73 -0.40 -8.47 -19.18
C ILE A 73 -1.04 -9.72 -19.81
N ALA A 74 -2.34 -9.72 -20.09
CA ALA A 74 -2.98 -10.81 -20.83
C ALA A 74 -2.38 -10.87 -22.26
N PRO A 75 -1.86 -12.03 -22.71
CA PRO A 75 -1.36 -12.17 -24.08
C PRO A 75 -2.51 -11.98 -25.07
N GLU A 76 -2.25 -11.30 -26.18
CA GLU A 76 -3.17 -11.33 -27.32
C GLU A 76 -3.30 -12.78 -27.83
N PRO A 77 -4.53 -13.24 -28.17
CA PRO A 77 -4.76 -14.61 -28.65
C PRO A 77 -4.16 -14.88 -30.03
#